data_AF-A0A8J5EA27-F1
#
_entry.id   AF-A0A8J5EA27-F1
#
_cell.length_a   1.000
_cell.length_b   1.000
_cell.length_c   1.000
_cell.angle_alpha   90.00
_cell.angle_beta   90.00
_cell.angle_gamma   90.00
#
_symmetry.space_group_name_H-M   'P 1'
#
loop_
_entity.id
_entity.type
_entity.pdbx_description
1 polymer ?
#
loop_
_entity_poly.entity_id
_entity_poly.type
_entity_poly.pdbx_seq_one_letter_code
_entity_poly.pdbx_strand_id
1 'polypeptide(L)'
;MKEKVGNFRVEPPGLFCSRGEHPKMGKLKMRIRPRDITINIGKESPIPECPIPGERWKEVKHDNTVTWLAFRNDPINSKEFKYVFKAASSSLKGQSDKENGCLWYGACAIALAVAWDTAPT
;
A
#
# COMPACT_ATOMS: atom_id res chain seq x y z
N MET A 1 -11.53 2.01 17.56
CA MET A 1 -10.44 1.02 17.70
C MET A 1 -9.30 1.39 16.76
N LYS A 2 -8.04 1.13 17.13
CA LYS A 2 -6.87 1.28 16.26
C LYS A 2 -6.36 -0.12 15.93
N GLU A 3 -6.54 -0.56 14.68
CA GLU A 3 -6.04 -1.86 14.24
C GLU A 3 -4.62 -1.77 13.68
N LYS A 4 -3.85 -2.83 13.88
CA LYS A 4 -2.50 -2.95 13.30
C LYS A 4 -2.62 -3.23 11.81
N VAL A 5 -1.74 -2.62 11.02
CA VAL A 5 -1.68 -2.79 9.56
C VAL A 5 -0.51 -3.71 9.24
N GLY A 6 -0.74 -4.70 8.39
CA GLY A 6 0.32 -5.59 7.89
C GLY A 6 0.93 -5.04 6.61
N ASN A 7 2.22 -5.31 6.37
CA ASN A 7 2.91 -5.07 5.10
C ASN A 7 2.69 -3.67 4.47
N PHE A 8 2.56 -2.62 5.30
CA PHE A 8 2.39 -1.25 4.82
C PHE A 8 3.69 -0.62 4.29
N ARG A 9 4.84 -1.18 4.66
CA ARG A 9 6.14 -0.73 4.16
C ARG A 9 6.24 -1.02 2.67
N VAL A 10 6.51 0.03 1.91
CA VAL A 10 6.91 -0.10 0.52
C VAL A 10 8.35 -0.59 0.50
N GLU A 11 8.67 -1.46 -0.46
CA GLU A 11 10.03 -1.94 -0.60
C GLU A 11 10.87 -0.84 -1.26
N PRO A 12 12.05 -0.51 -0.72
CA PRO A 12 12.90 0.51 -1.30
C PRO A 12 13.35 0.11 -2.72
N PRO A 13 13.71 1.08 -3.57
CA PRO A 13 14.32 0.79 -4.86
C PRO A 13 15.65 0.05 -4.66
N GLY A 14 15.96 -0.87 -5.56
CA GLY A 14 17.15 -1.69 -5.44
C GLY A 14 17.24 -2.73 -6.54
N LEU A 15 18.15 -3.69 -6.44
CA LEU A 15 18.17 -4.82 -7.36
C LEU A 15 17.21 -5.90 -6.87
N PHE A 16 16.52 -6.56 -7.82
CA PHE A 16 15.67 -7.69 -7.49
C PHE A 16 16.54 -8.89 -7.07
N CYS A 17 16.53 -9.16 -5.77
CA CYS A 17 17.23 -10.28 -5.15
C CYS A 17 16.24 -11.37 -4.76
N SER A 18 15.87 -12.22 -5.71
CA SER A 18 15.10 -13.45 -5.44
C SER A 18 15.98 -14.54 -4.84
N ARG A 19 15.38 -15.48 -4.10
CA ARG A 19 16.04 -16.71 -3.69
C ARG A 19 16.03 -17.70 -4.87
N GLY A 20 17.18 -18.29 -5.20
CA GLY A 20 17.35 -19.21 -6.34
C GLY A 20 17.53 -18.51 -7.70
N GLU A 21 17.67 -19.31 -8.77
CA GLU A 21 17.81 -18.79 -10.14
C GLU A 21 16.47 -18.27 -10.66
N HIS A 22 16.26 -16.95 -10.56
CA HIS A 22 15.12 -16.29 -11.18
C HIS A 22 15.58 -15.50 -12.41
N PRO A 23 14.88 -15.59 -13.56
CA PRO A 23 15.27 -14.92 -14.81
C PRO A 23 15.24 -13.38 -14.75
N LYS A 24 14.71 -12.82 -13.67
CA LYS A 24 14.67 -11.37 -13.40
C LYS A 24 15.61 -10.92 -12.28
N MET A 25 16.43 -11.83 -11.75
CA MET A 25 17.44 -11.51 -10.75
C MET A 25 18.36 -10.40 -11.29
N GLY A 26 18.68 -9.41 -10.45
CA GLY A 26 19.49 -8.26 -10.86
C GLY A 26 18.76 -7.22 -11.69
N LYS A 27 17.45 -7.36 -11.97
CA LYS A 27 16.67 -6.25 -12.54
C LYS A 27 16.49 -5.13 -11.53
N LEU A 28 16.53 -3.89 -12.02
CA LEU A 28 16.26 -2.72 -11.20
C LEU A 28 14.80 -2.70 -10.76
N LYS A 29 14.59 -2.73 -9.45
CA LYS A 29 13.33 -2.44 -8.78
C LYS A 29 13.18 -0.92 -8.70
N MET A 30 12.33 -0.38 -9.58
CA MET A 30 12.04 1.04 -9.60
C MET A 30 11.36 1.49 -8.31
N ARG A 31 11.62 2.75 -7.93
CA ARG A 31 10.98 3.40 -6.80
C ARG A 31 9.48 3.53 -7.06
N ILE A 32 8.68 3.15 -6.09
CA ILE A 32 7.22 3.35 -6.10
C ILE A 32 6.90 4.81 -5.77
N ARG A 33 5.98 5.40 -6.53
CA ARG A 33 5.46 6.76 -6.31
C ARG A 33 3.98 6.72 -5.91
N PRO A 34 3.43 7.78 -5.30
CA PRO A 34 1.99 7.92 -5.04
C PRO A 34 1.10 7.60 -6.26
N ARG A 35 1.52 8.01 -7.45
CA ARG A 35 0.83 7.74 -8.72
C ARG A 35 0.73 6.26 -9.13
N ASP A 36 1.47 5.38 -8.45
CA ASP A 36 1.45 3.94 -8.70
C ASP A 36 0.54 3.19 -7.72
N ILE A 37 -0.01 3.89 -6.71
CA ILE A 37 -0.75 3.32 -5.59
C ILE A 37 -2.24 3.66 -5.70
N THR A 38 -3.06 2.63 -5.66
CA THR A 38 -4.51 2.75 -5.52
C THR A 38 -4.89 2.50 -4.06
N ILE A 39 -5.64 3.42 -3.47
CA ILE A 39 -6.13 3.33 -2.09
C ILE A 39 -7.58 2.86 -2.09
N ASN A 40 -7.95 2.00 -1.14
CA ASN A 40 -9.33 1.67 -0.84
C ASN A 40 -9.66 2.07 0.59
N ILE A 41 -10.67 2.92 0.73
CA ILE A 41 -11.07 3.52 2.00
C ILE A 41 -12.59 3.65 2.05
N GLY A 42 -13.19 3.69 3.25
CA GLY A 42 -14.63 3.90 3.38
C GLY A 42 -15.06 5.26 2.78
N LYS A 43 -16.27 5.33 2.22
CA LYS A 43 -16.79 6.53 1.53
C LYS A 43 -16.85 7.78 2.42
N GLU A 44 -17.06 7.58 3.72
CA GLU A 44 -17.12 8.66 4.71
C GLU A 44 -15.77 8.93 5.39
N SER A 45 -14.74 8.15 5.04
CA SER A 45 -13.42 8.29 5.65
C SER A 45 -12.63 9.39 4.94
N PRO A 46 -11.85 10.20 5.69
CA PRO A 46 -11.01 11.22 5.07
C PRO A 46 -9.98 10.56 4.15
N ILE A 47 -9.79 11.09 2.94
CA ILE A 47 -8.77 10.57 2.02
C ILE A 47 -7.39 11.00 2.58
N PRO A 48 -6.40 10.11 2.71
CA PRO A 48 -5.08 10.50 3.16
C PRO A 48 -4.42 11.45 2.16
N GLU A 49 -3.76 12.48 2.66
CA GLU A 49 -2.99 13.38 1.80
C GLU A 49 -1.82 12.65 1.16
N CYS A 50 -1.51 13.06 -0.08
CA CYS A 50 -0.32 12.58 -0.75
C CYS A 50 0.91 13.16 -0.03
N PRO A 51 1.87 12.33 0.40
CA PRO A 51 3.03 12.80 1.15
C PRO A 51 4.01 13.62 0.30
N ILE A 52 3.92 13.53 -1.04
CA ILE A 52 4.81 14.24 -1.96
C ILE A 52 4.06 15.45 -2.53
N PRO A 53 4.55 16.68 -2.30
CA PRO A 53 3.94 17.89 -2.85
C PRO A 53 3.78 17.82 -4.37
N GLY A 54 2.59 18.16 -4.87
CA GLY A 54 2.27 18.16 -6.30
C GLY A 54 1.94 16.78 -6.90
N GLU A 55 2.17 15.69 -6.16
CA GLU A 55 1.73 14.35 -6.57
C GLU A 55 0.35 14.00 -6.01
N ARG A 56 -0.28 12.98 -6.59
CA ARG A 56 -1.59 12.46 -6.18
C ARG A 56 -1.54 10.93 -6.19
N TRP A 57 -2.42 10.32 -5.41
CA TRP A 57 -2.69 8.89 -5.50
C TRP A 57 -3.15 8.53 -6.91
N LYS A 58 -2.84 7.31 -7.36
CA LYS A 58 -3.30 6.80 -8.66
C LYS A 58 -4.81 6.86 -8.75
N GLU A 59 -5.46 6.35 -7.71
CA GLU A 59 -6.90 6.20 -7.62
C GLU A 59 -7.30 6.00 -6.16
N VAL A 60 -8.50 6.46 -5.80
CA VAL A 60 -9.15 6.18 -4.51
C VAL A 60 -10.45 5.45 -4.79
N LYS A 61 -10.60 4.26 -4.20
CA LYS A 61 -11.78 3.40 -4.30
C LYS A 61 -12.50 3.32 -2.96
N HIS A 62 -13.77 2.96 -3.04
CA HIS A 62 -14.66 2.74 -1.90
C HIS A 62 -15.38 1.40 -2.08
N ASP A 63 -14.61 0.33 -2.13
CA ASP A 63 -15.08 -1.03 -2.34
C ASP A 63 -15.09 -1.78 -1.01
N ASN A 64 -16.29 -2.12 -0.53
CA ASN A 64 -16.52 -2.86 0.71
C ASN A 64 -16.57 -4.39 0.48
N THR A 65 -16.46 -4.86 -0.77
CA THR A 65 -16.39 -6.29 -1.07
C THR A 65 -14.99 -6.86 -0.89
N VAL A 66 -14.00 -5.98 -0.75
CA VAL A 66 -12.57 -6.33 -0.63
C VAL A 66 -12.02 -5.93 0.74
N THR A 67 -10.97 -6.63 1.15
CA THR A 67 -10.32 -6.42 2.47
C THR A 67 -8.97 -5.73 2.38
N TRP A 68 -8.47 -5.45 1.17
CA TRP A 68 -7.23 -4.70 0.98
C TRP A 68 -7.46 -3.19 1.16
N LEU A 69 -6.45 -2.53 1.71
CA LEU A 69 -6.44 -1.09 2.02
C LEU A 69 -5.79 -0.27 0.92
N ALA A 70 -4.80 -0.86 0.25
CA ALA A 70 -4.23 -0.32 -0.96
C ALA A 70 -3.57 -1.43 -1.77
N PHE A 71 -3.32 -1.16 -3.04
CA PHE A 71 -2.47 -2.02 -3.84
C PHE A 71 -1.62 -1.20 -4.81
N ARG A 72 -0.59 -1.86 -5.33
CA ARG A 72 0.28 -1.34 -6.38
C ARG A 72 0.70 -2.47 -7.31
N ASN A 73 1.07 -2.13 -8.54
CA ASN A 73 1.72 -3.07 -9.44
C ASN A 73 3.16 -3.29 -8.99
N ASP A 74 3.67 -4.51 -9.18
CA ASP A 74 5.10 -4.78 -8.98
C ASP A 74 5.92 -4.19 -10.14
N PRO A 75 6.97 -3.40 -9.86
CA PRO A 75 7.76 -2.73 -10.91
C PRO A 75 8.59 -3.71 -11.75
N ILE A 76 8.84 -4.92 -11.28
CA ILE A 76 9.59 -5.98 -11.98
C ILE A 76 8.62 -6.93 -12.70
N ASN A 77 7.43 -7.11 -12.14
CA ASN A 77 6.37 -7.93 -12.71
C ASN A 77 5.06 -7.15 -12.78
N SER A 78 4.86 -6.36 -13.84
CA SER A 78 3.70 -5.47 -13.97
C SER A 78 2.33 -6.18 -13.93
N LYS A 79 2.28 -7.49 -14.19
CA LYS A 79 1.09 -8.35 -14.08
C LYS A 79 0.77 -8.77 -12.64
N GLU A 80 1.70 -8.59 -11.72
CA GLU A 80 1.56 -8.96 -10.32
C GLU A 80 1.19 -7.72 -9.49
N PHE A 81 0.24 -7.92 -8.58
CA PHE A 81 -0.24 -6.88 -7.68
C PHE A 81 0.24 -7.17 -6.26
N LYS A 82 0.77 -6.15 -5.60
CA LYS A 82 1.11 -6.20 -4.18
C LYS A 82 0.03 -5.46 -3.41
N TYR A 83 -0.63 -6.18 -2.51
CA TYR A 83 -1.74 -5.68 -1.68
C TYR A 83 -1.28 -5.42 -0.25
N VAL A 84 -1.84 -4.38 0.34
CA VAL A 84 -1.71 -4.06 1.77
C VAL A 84 -3.02 -4.47 2.45
N PHE A 85 -2.91 -5.29 3.49
CA PHE A 85 -4.05 -5.78 4.26
C PHE A 85 -3.93 -5.35 5.72
N LYS A 86 -5.02 -5.48 6.46
CA LYS A 86 -4.98 -5.42 7.93
C LYS A 86 -4.11 -6.54 8.49
N ALA A 87 -3.51 -6.33 9.65
CA ALA A 87 -2.71 -7.36 10.31
C ALA A 87 -3.58 -8.57 10.65
N ALA A 88 -3.00 -9.77 10.63
CA ALA A 88 -3.74 -11.00 10.92
C ALA A 88 -4.28 -11.07 12.37
N SER A 89 -3.70 -10.30 13.29
CA SER A 89 -4.14 -10.18 14.68
C SER A 89 -5.24 -9.13 14.90
N SER A 90 -5.77 -8.55 13.82
CA SER A 90 -6.83 -7.57 13.90
C SER A 90 -8.18 -8.24 14.11
N SER A 91 -9.03 -7.61 14.91
CA SER A 91 -10.32 -8.13 15.38
C SER A 91 -11.29 -8.47 14.25
N LEU A 92 -11.10 -7.89 13.05
CA LEU A 92 -12.03 -7.94 11.94
C LEU A 92 -11.65 -8.88 10.79
N LYS A 93 -10.83 -9.91 11.02
CA LYS A 93 -10.65 -10.96 9.99
C LYS A 93 -11.94 -11.77 9.70
N GLY A 94 -13.06 -11.47 10.39
CA GLY A 94 -14.38 -12.08 10.17
C GLY A 94 -15.61 -11.17 10.39
N GLN A 95 -15.44 -9.84 10.53
CA GLN A 95 -16.57 -8.92 10.64
C GLN A 95 -16.43 -7.83 9.57
N SER A 96 -17.44 -7.70 8.71
CA SER A 96 -17.53 -6.63 7.72
C SER A 96 -18.34 -5.48 8.33
N ASP A 97 -17.88 -4.26 8.08
CA ASP A 97 -18.63 -3.01 8.21
C ASP A 97 -18.93 -2.48 9.63
N LYS A 98 -17.90 -1.89 10.26
CA LYS A 98 -18.04 -0.73 11.16
C LYS A 98 -16.75 0.08 11.35
N GLU A 99 -15.86 0.04 10.36
CA GLU A 99 -14.41 0.23 10.61
C GLU A 99 -13.75 1.35 9.80
N ASN A 100 -14.49 2.42 9.52
CA ASN A 100 -14.00 3.60 8.79
C ASN A 100 -12.70 4.17 9.39
N GLY A 101 -12.57 4.17 10.72
CA GLY A 101 -11.37 4.66 11.40
C GLY A 101 -10.10 3.84 11.09
N CYS A 102 -10.18 2.52 11.00
CA CYS A 102 -9.00 1.67 10.80
C CYS A 102 -8.50 1.67 9.36
N LEU A 103 -9.41 1.76 8.38
CA LEU A 103 -9.04 1.91 6.97
C LEU A 103 -8.24 3.20 6.76
N TRP A 104 -8.66 4.30 7.41
CA TRP A 104 -7.94 5.56 7.38
C TRP A 104 -6.51 5.46 7.91
N TYR A 105 -6.31 4.86 9.10
CA TYR A 105 -4.96 4.67 9.65
C TYR A 105 -4.07 3.81 8.75
N GLY A 106 -4.62 2.79 8.10
CA GLY A 106 -3.89 2.00 7.12
C GLY A 106 -3.45 2.81 5.91
N ALA A 107 -4.34 3.61 5.36
CA ALA A 107 -4.04 4.47 4.23
C ALA A 107 -3.00 5.56 4.60
N CYS A 108 -3.07 6.12 5.81
CA CYS A 108 -2.04 7.01 6.35
C CYS A 108 -0.68 6.32 6.56
N ALA A 109 -0.66 5.07 7.03
CA ALA A 109 0.59 4.31 7.18
C ALA A 109 1.27 4.06 5.83
N ILE A 110 0.48 3.84 4.77
CA ILE A 110 0.98 3.73 3.39
C ILE A 110 1.55 5.08 2.92
N ALA A 111 0.86 6.20 3.20
CA ALA A 111 1.36 7.53 2.91
C ALA A 111 2.72 7.79 3.56
N LEU A 112 2.85 7.47 4.85
CA LEU A 112 4.11 7.60 5.58
C LEU A 112 5.20 6.69 5.01
N ALA A 113 4.88 5.46 4.63
CA ALA A 113 5.85 4.53 4.04
C ALA A 113 6.38 5.04 2.68
N VAL A 114 5.49 5.57 1.83
CA VAL A 114 5.87 6.17 0.55
C VAL A 114 6.74 7.42 0.79
N ALA A 115 6.38 8.26 1.76
CA ALA A 115 7.14 9.44 2.14
C ALA A 115 8.56 9.10 2.62
N TRP A 116 8.66 8.08 3.47
CA TRP A 116 9.94 7.62 4.02
C TRP A 116 10.87 7.13 2.92
N ASP A 117 10.34 6.35 1.98
CA ASP A 117 11.13 5.90 0.86
C ASP A 117 11.56 7.07 -0.04
N THR A 118 10.72 8.08 -0.27
CA THR A 118 11.04 9.20 -1.17
C THR A 118 11.91 10.30 -0.55
N ALA A 119 12.19 10.27 0.74
CA ALA A 119 13.14 11.17 1.37
C ALA A 119 14.54 10.97 0.72
N PRO A 120 15.24 12.06 0.33
CA PRO A 120 16.62 11.95 -0.10
C PRO A 120 17.44 11.38 1.07
N THR A 121 18.19 10.32 0.79
CA THR A 121 19.25 9.83 1.67
C THR A 121 20.50 10.64 1.42
#